data_AF-A0A8T7E0M9-F1
#
_entry.id   AF-A0A8T7E0M9-F1
#
_cell.length_a   1.000
_cell.length_b   1.000
_cell.length_c   1.000
_cell.angle_alpha   90.00
_cell.angle_beta   90.00
_cell.angle_gamma   90.00
#
_symmetry.space_group_name_H-M   'P 1'
#
loop_
_entity.id
_entity.type
_entity.pdbx_description
1 polymer ?
#
loop_
_entity_poly.entity_id
_entity_poly.type
_entity_poly.pdbx_seq_one_letter_code
_entity_poly.pdbx_strand_id
1 'polypeptide(L)'
;MCRLLLQYLLAVFAGAALSLSAAAQGAAGNDAPAGFDRKQALATSQAAIGRRVGAHSFRNHAGEVVNLAALRGRPLVVSLVYTSCSHSCSVITRQLARAVDIAREALGEEAFTVVSIGFDTAFDTPARMADYARRHGVSADGWWFVSGDEQTVAA
;
A
#
# COMPACT_ATOMS: atom_id res chain seq x y z
N MET A 1 -9.54 70.05 -12.26
CA MET A 1 -9.80 68.60 -12.15
C MET A 1 -9.27 67.77 -13.34
N CYS A 2 -8.53 68.35 -14.30
CA CYS A 2 -7.94 67.63 -15.45
C CYS A 2 -6.41 67.38 -15.32
N ARG A 3 -5.74 67.96 -14.31
CA ARG A 3 -4.29 67.78 -14.09
C ARG A 3 -3.90 66.71 -13.07
N LEU A 4 -4.78 66.36 -12.13
CA LEU A 4 -4.49 65.30 -11.14
C LEU A 4 -4.78 63.88 -11.65
N LEU A 5 -5.65 63.71 -12.66
CA LEU A 5 -5.93 62.41 -13.26
C LEU A 5 -4.83 61.96 -14.25
N LEU A 6 -4.11 62.90 -14.88
CA LEU A 6 -3.03 62.59 -15.83
C LEU A 6 -1.70 62.26 -15.15
N GLN A 7 -1.49 62.69 -13.90
CA GLN A 7 -0.32 62.30 -13.09
C GLN A 7 -0.47 60.91 -12.45
N TYR A 8 -1.70 60.45 -12.17
CA TYR A 8 -1.93 59.10 -11.65
C TYR A 8 -1.83 58.01 -12.74
N LEU A 9 -2.12 58.34 -14.00
CA LEU A 9 -2.06 57.38 -15.11
C LEU A 9 -0.63 57.05 -15.58
N LEU A 10 0.37 57.87 -15.27
CA LEU A 10 1.78 57.64 -15.63
C LEU A 10 2.62 57.01 -14.50
N ALA A 11 2.12 56.97 -13.25
CA ALA A 11 2.86 56.45 -12.10
C ALA A 11 2.60 54.96 -11.79
N VAL A 12 1.61 54.32 -12.44
CA VAL A 12 1.30 52.90 -12.20
C VAL A 12 2.05 51.96 -13.14
N PHE A 13 2.63 52.47 -14.24
CA PHE A 13 3.25 51.63 -15.28
C PHE A 13 4.78 51.43 -15.18
N ALA A 14 5.46 51.95 -14.15
CA ALA A 14 6.94 52.04 -14.18
C ALA A 14 7.70 51.44 -12.98
N GLY A 15 7.10 50.58 -12.16
CA GLY A 15 7.81 50.14 -10.94
C GLY A 15 7.36 48.82 -10.35
N ALA A 16 7.64 47.70 -11.03
CA ALA A 16 8.04 46.42 -10.40
C ALA A 16 8.18 45.33 -11.47
N ALA A 17 9.11 45.51 -12.41
CA ALA A 17 9.73 44.36 -13.07
C ALA A 17 10.77 43.79 -12.11
N LEU A 18 10.37 42.91 -11.19
CA LEU A 18 11.30 42.06 -10.44
C LEU A 18 10.68 40.67 -10.21
N SER A 19 11.13 39.75 -11.07
CA SER A 19 11.23 38.31 -10.86
C SER A 19 9.96 37.57 -10.41
N LEU A 20 9.24 37.06 -11.39
CA LEU A 20 8.43 35.85 -11.26
C LEU A 20 9.38 34.68 -10.95
N SER A 21 9.74 34.48 -9.68
CA SER A 21 10.34 33.21 -9.27
C SER A 21 9.28 32.14 -9.42
N ALA A 22 9.29 31.47 -10.57
CA ALA A 22 8.78 30.12 -10.68
C ALA A 22 9.58 29.27 -9.69
N ALA A 23 9.11 29.21 -8.44
CA ALA A 23 9.51 28.16 -7.53
C ALA A 23 8.89 26.88 -8.07
N ALA A 24 9.56 26.30 -9.06
CA ALA A 24 9.48 24.88 -9.32
C ALA A 24 10.05 24.19 -8.06
N GLN A 25 9.25 24.04 -7.00
CA GLN A 25 9.52 23.05 -5.97
C GLN A 25 9.26 21.65 -6.55
N GLY A 26 10.11 21.26 -7.49
CA GLY A 26 10.48 19.86 -7.67
C GLY A 26 11.51 19.51 -6.60
N ALA A 27 11.06 19.35 -5.36
CA ALA A 27 11.86 18.76 -4.29
C ALA A 27 11.15 17.49 -3.84
N ALA A 28 11.41 16.40 -4.56
CA ALA A 28 11.27 15.07 -4.01
C ALA A 28 12.34 14.93 -2.90
N GLY A 29 12.01 15.43 -1.70
CA GLY A 29 12.82 15.23 -0.50
C GLY A 29 12.75 13.76 -0.10
N ASN A 30 13.82 13.02 -0.38
CA ASN A 30 14.07 11.71 0.19
C ASN A 30 14.48 11.86 1.66
N ASP A 31 13.54 12.19 2.54
CA ASP A 31 13.76 12.04 3.98
C ASP A 31 13.48 10.60 4.36
N ALA A 32 14.37 9.70 3.93
CA ALA A 32 14.37 8.35 4.43
C ALA A 32 14.77 8.37 5.92
N PRO A 33 14.16 7.52 6.78
CA PRO A 33 14.51 7.47 8.18
C PRO A 33 16.02 7.29 8.37
N ALA A 34 16.60 7.92 9.39
CA ALA A 34 18.02 7.81 9.70
C ALA A 34 18.43 6.32 9.77
N GLY A 35 19.37 5.91 8.90
CA GLY A 35 19.82 4.52 8.78
C GLY A 35 19.19 3.71 7.64
N PHE A 36 18.29 4.27 6.82
CA PHE A 36 17.81 3.59 5.61
C PHE A 36 18.82 3.70 4.47
N ASP A 37 19.44 2.57 4.11
CA ASP A 37 20.23 2.42 2.88
C ASP A 37 19.36 1.76 1.79
N ARG A 38 18.98 2.56 0.78
CA ARG A 38 18.19 2.08 -0.36
C ARG A 38 18.88 0.97 -1.15
N LYS A 39 20.20 1.07 -1.35
CA LYS A 39 20.96 0.08 -2.13
C LYS A 39 21.00 -1.25 -1.39
N GLN A 40 21.25 -1.20 -0.08
CA GLN A 40 21.20 -2.38 0.78
C GLN A 40 19.79 -2.99 0.81
N ALA A 41 18.75 -2.18 1.00
CA ALA A 41 17.36 -2.65 1.01
C ALA A 41 16.98 -3.35 -0.30
N LEU A 42 17.38 -2.78 -1.45
CA LEU A 42 17.17 -3.41 -2.75
C LEU A 42 17.94 -4.74 -2.87
N ALA A 43 19.21 -4.76 -2.48
CA ALA A 43 20.02 -5.99 -2.53
C ALA A 43 19.39 -7.11 -1.67
N THR A 44 18.94 -6.79 -0.45
CA THR A 44 18.24 -7.73 0.43
C THR A 44 16.95 -8.25 -0.21
N SER A 45 16.14 -7.36 -0.81
CA SER A 45 14.90 -7.74 -1.49
C SER A 45 15.17 -8.67 -2.68
N GLN A 46 16.16 -8.36 -3.53
CA GLN A 46 16.48 -9.19 -4.68
C GLN A 46 17.04 -10.56 -4.28
N ALA A 47 17.86 -10.62 -3.21
CA ALA A 47 18.38 -11.88 -2.67
C ALA A 47 17.29 -12.79 -2.08
N ALA A 48 16.08 -12.28 -1.84
CA ALA A 48 14.93 -13.08 -1.41
C ALA A 48 14.31 -13.91 -2.54
N ILE A 49 14.50 -13.52 -3.81
CA ILE A 49 13.89 -14.19 -4.95
C ILE A 49 14.46 -15.61 -5.09
N GLY A 50 13.56 -16.60 -5.28
CA GLY A 50 13.92 -18.02 -5.35
C GLY A 50 14.11 -18.69 -3.98
N ARG A 51 14.13 -17.93 -2.88
CA ARG A 51 14.08 -18.51 -1.53
C ARG A 51 12.67 -18.96 -1.18
N ARG A 52 12.58 -20.02 -0.39
CA ARG A 52 11.31 -20.47 0.18
C ARG A 52 10.90 -19.54 1.33
N VAL A 53 9.67 -19.04 1.28
CA VAL A 53 9.05 -18.28 2.38
C VAL A 53 8.95 -19.16 3.63
N GLY A 54 9.26 -18.60 4.81
CA GLY A 54 9.23 -19.29 6.10
C GLY A 54 7.85 -19.83 6.49
N ALA A 55 7.80 -20.68 7.52
CA ALA A 55 6.55 -21.19 8.07
C ALA A 55 6.00 -20.22 9.14
N HIS A 56 5.47 -19.08 8.70
CA HIS A 56 4.88 -18.06 9.57
C HIS A 56 3.43 -18.41 9.91
N SER A 57 3.01 -18.09 11.13
CA SER A 57 1.68 -18.38 11.68
C SER A 57 0.91 -17.10 11.92
N PHE A 58 -0.32 -17.02 11.42
CA PHE A 58 -1.20 -15.86 11.55
C PHE A 58 -2.53 -16.26 12.20
N ARG A 59 -3.39 -15.29 12.51
CA ARG A 59 -4.75 -15.54 13.02
C ARG A 59 -5.83 -15.13 12.04
N ASN A 60 -6.77 -16.02 11.75
CA ASN A 60 -7.97 -15.68 10.97
C ASN A 60 -9.04 -15.01 11.85
N HIS A 61 -10.16 -14.62 11.23
CA HIS A 61 -11.28 -13.96 11.92
C HIS A 61 -11.92 -14.78 13.05
N ALA A 62 -11.81 -16.11 13.03
CA ALA A 62 -12.27 -17.01 14.08
C ALA A 62 -11.22 -17.19 15.21
N GLY A 63 -10.05 -16.54 15.09
CA GLY A 63 -8.94 -16.67 16.03
C GLY A 63 -8.07 -17.90 15.81
N GLU A 64 -8.38 -18.70 14.79
CA GLU A 64 -7.66 -19.93 14.45
C GLU A 64 -6.31 -19.60 13.83
N VAL A 65 -5.34 -20.47 14.08
CA VAL A 65 -3.99 -20.34 13.53
C VAL A 65 -3.98 -20.79 12.07
N VAL A 66 -3.52 -19.91 11.19
CA VAL A 66 -3.27 -20.19 9.78
C VAL A 66 -1.77 -20.17 9.53
N ASN A 67 -1.19 -21.32 9.20
CA ASN A 67 0.23 -21.42 8.88
C ASN A 67 0.45 -21.30 7.37
N LEU A 68 1.34 -20.40 6.93
CA LEU A 68 1.66 -20.26 5.49
C LEU A 68 2.19 -21.55 4.87
N ALA A 69 2.83 -22.42 5.66
CA ALA A 69 3.27 -23.74 5.19
C ALA A 69 2.11 -24.63 4.75
N ALA A 70 0.95 -24.51 5.40
CA ALA A 70 -0.25 -25.28 5.06
C ALA A 70 -0.93 -24.79 3.78
N LEU A 71 -0.65 -23.55 3.34
CA LEU A 71 -1.16 -23.00 2.09
C LEU A 71 -0.27 -23.33 0.88
N ARG A 72 0.81 -24.09 1.07
CA ARG A 72 1.70 -24.54 -0.02
C ARG A 72 1.07 -25.69 -0.81
N GLY A 73 1.67 -26.01 -1.96
CA GLY A 73 1.22 -27.07 -2.87
C GLY A 73 0.56 -26.54 -4.14
N ARG A 74 0.14 -25.28 -4.12
CA ARG A 74 -0.29 -24.51 -5.29
C ARG A 74 0.40 -23.13 -5.27
N PRO A 75 0.39 -22.38 -6.38
CA PRO A 75 0.78 -20.97 -6.36
C PRO A 75 0.02 -20.20 -5.27
N LEU A 76 0.76 -19.39 -4.49
CA LEU A 76 0.23 -18.58 -3.40
C LEU A 76 0.46 -17.10 -3.72
N VAL A 77 -0.63 -16.34 -3.80
CA VAL A 77 -0.58 -14.88 -3.91
C VAL A 77 -0.66 -14.30 -2.51
N VAL A 78 0.36 -13.55 -2.11
CA VAL A 78 0.43 -12.87 -0.82
C VAL A 78 0.21 -11.37 -1.04
N SER A 79 -0.73 -10.79 -0.32
CA SER A 79 -1.01 -9.36 -0.29
C SER A 79 -0.79 -8.84 1.13
N LEU A 80 -0.02 -7.77 1.29
CA LEU A 80 0.16 -7.10 2.57
C LEU A 80 -0.79 -5.89 2.64
N VAL A 81 -1.54 -5.76 3.73
CA VAL A 81 -2.55 -4.72 3.89
C VAL A 81 -2.42 -3.99 5.22
N TYR A 82 -2.79 -2.72 5.20
CA TYR A 82 -3.09 -1.91 6.38
C TYR A 82 -4.59 -1.69 6.44
N THR A 83 -5.28 -2.16 7.47
CA THR A 83 -6.75 -1.99 7.56
C THR A 83 -7.16 -0.55 7.80
N SER A 84 -6.24 0.27 8.30
CA SER A 84 -6.37 1.71 8.55
C SER A 84 -6.12 2.58 7.30
N CYS A 85 -5.50 2.04 6.25
CA CYS A 85 -5.19 2.79 5.04
C CYS A 85 -6.43 2.92 4.14
N SER A 86 -6.97 4.13 4.03
CA SER A 86 -8.21 4.38 3.28
C SER A 86 -8.01 4.50 1.77
N HIS A 87 -6.80 4.78 1.29
CA HIS A 87 -6.55 5.11 -0.11
C HIS A 87 -5.85 3.98 -0.88
N SER A 88 -4.52 3.89 -0.78
CA SER A 88 -3.72 3.02 -1.65
C SER A 88 -4.02 1.54 -1.44
N CYS A 89 -4.08 1.07 -0.18
CA CYS A 89 -4.43 -0.32 0.12
C CYS A 89 -5.83 -0.67 -0.42
N SER A 90 -6.81 0.23 -0.28
CA SER A 90 -8.15 0.03 -0.84
C SER A 90 -8.14 -0.13 -2.36
N VAL A 91 -7.35 0.68 -3.07
CA VAL A 91 -7.20 0.58 -4.53
C VAL A 91 -6.55 -0.74 -4.90
N ILE A 92 -5.44 -1.10 -4.24
CA ILE A 92 -4.70 -2.35 -4.50
C ILE A 92 -5.60 -3.56 -4.28
N THR A 93 -6.33 -3.63 -3.16
CA THR A 93 -7.22 -4.77 -2.86
C THR A 93 -8.32 -4.93 -3.90
N ARG A 94 -8.94 -3.84 -4.38
CA ARG A 94 -9.95 -3.92 -5.44
C ARG A 94 -9.38 -4.36 -6.78
N GLN A 95 -8.18 -3.90 -7.13
CA GLN A 95 -7.52 -4.34 -8.38
C GLN A 95 -7.10 -5.79 -8.29
N LEU A 96 -6.60 -6.23 -7.13
CA LEU A 96 -6.29 -7.63 -6.89
C LEU A 96 -7.55 -8.50 -6.99
N ALA A 97 -8.68 -8.07 -6.42
CA ALA A 97 -9.94 -8.79 -6.53
C ALA A 97 -10.35 -9.02 -7.99
N ARG A 98 -10.33 -7.97 -8.80
CA ARG A 98 -10.60 -8.08 -10.24
C ARG A 98 -9.62 -9.02 -10.95
N ALA A 99 -8.33 -8.95 -10.61
CA ALA A 99 -7.32 -9.83 -11.22
C ALA A 99 -7.53 -11.30 -10.83
N VAL A 100 -7.93 -11.55 -9.59
CA VAL A 100 -8.26 -12.89 -9.08
C VAL A 100 -9.48 -13.45 -9.82
N ASP A 101 -10.53 -12.67 -10.02
CA ASP A 101 -11.73 -13.10 -10.76
C ASP A 101 -11.38 -13.51 -12.20
N ILE A 102 -10.66 -12.65 -12.92
CA ILE A 102 -10.20 -12.93 -14.30
C ILE A 102 -9.31 -14.18 -14.33
N ALA A 103 -8.40 -14.33 -13.37
CA ALA A 103 -7.50 -15.47 -13.32
C ALA A 103 -8.24 -16.77 -13.01
N ARG A 104 -9.23 -16.75 -12.11
CA ARG A 104 -10.06 -17.92 -11.78
C ARG A 104 -10.95 -18.33 -12.94
N GLU A 105 -11.51 -17.37 -13.68
CA GLU A 105 -12.26 -17.64 -14.92
C GLU A 105 -11.37 -18.36 -15.96
N ALA A 106 -10.10 -17.95 -16.09
CA ALA A 106 -9.19 -18.51 -17.09
C ALA A 106 -8.49 -19.82 -16.66
N LEU A 107 -8.18 -19.98 -15.37
CA LEU A 107 -7.33 -21.05 -14.85
C LEU A 107 -8.08 -22.05 -13.95
N GLY A 108 -9.29 -21.72 -13.52
CA GLY A 108 -10.09 -22.47 -12.56
C GLY A 108 -9.97 -21.94 -11.12
N GLU A 109 -11.04 -22.11 -10.33
CA GLU A 109 -11.16 -21.64 -8.94
C GLU A 109 -10.03 -22.13 -8.02
N GLU A 110 -9.52 -23.33 -8.27
CA GLU A 110 -8.50 -23.99 -7.46
C GLU A 110 -7.07 -23.80 -7.97
N ALA A 111 -6.84 -22.97 -8.99
CA ALA A 111 -5.50 -22.82 -9.60
C ALA A 111 -4.46 -22.20 -8.64
N PHE A 112 -4.91 -21.37 -7.69
CA PHE A 112 -4.03 -20.69 -6.73
C PHE A 112 -4.78 -20.37 -5.43
N THR A 113 -4.05 -19.97 -4.40
CA THR A 113 -4.60 -19.48 -3.13
C THR A 113 -4.21 -18.03 -2.95
N VAL A 114 -5.08 -17.23 -2.34
CA VAL A 114 -4.76 -15.83 -1.98
C VAL A 114 -4.76 -15.67 -0.46
N VAL A 115 -3.80 -14.92 0.06
CA VAL A 115 -3.78 -14.52 1.47
C VAL A 115 -3.46 -13.03 1.59
N SER A 116 -4.35 -12.29 2.23
CA SER A 116 -4.16 -10.91 2.66
C SER A 116 -3.72 -10.89 4.12
N ILE A 117 -2.53 -10.35 4.39
CA ILE A 117 -1.91 -10.31 5.72
C ILE A 117 -1.94 -8.86 6.23
N GLY A 118 -2.62 -8.66 7.34
CA GLY A 118 -2.52 -7.45 8.15
C GLY A 118 -1.23 -7.48 8.96
N PHE A 119 -0.37 -6.48 8.77
CA PHE A 119 0.96 -6.44 9.36
C PHE A 119 1.19 -5.23 10.27
N ASP A 120 0.21 -4.33 10.38
CA ASP A 120 0.17 -3.34 11.45
C ASP A 120 -0.38 -4.00 12.71
N THR A 121 0.54 -4.58 13.49
CA THR A 121 0.24 -5.42 14.66
C THR A 121 -0.59 -4.70 15.73
N ALA A 122 -0.57 -3.36 15.74
CA ALA A 122 -1.35 -2.55 16.67
C ALA A 122 -2.83 -2.41 16.26
N PHE A 123 -3.14 -2.49 14.96
CA PHE A 123 -4.48 -2.18 14.44
C PHE A 123 -5.10 -3.29 13.59
N ASP A 124 -4.33 -4.13 12.92
CA ASP A 124 -4.84 -5.13 11.98
C ASP A 124 -5.28 -6.42 12.70
N THR A 125 -6.17 -6.28 13.67
CA THR A 125 -6.74 -7.41 14.42
C THR A 125 -7.54 -8.35 13.50
N PRO A 126 -7.76 -9.62 13.90
CA PRO A 126 -8.63 -10.54 13.16
C PRO A 126 -10.00 -9.97 12.77
N ALA A 127 -10.63 -9.24 13.70
CA ALA A 127 -11.92 -8.59 13.47
C ALA A 127 -11.83 -7.48 12.41
N ARG A 128 -10.74 -6.70 12.42
CA ARG A 128 -10.52 -5.62 11.44
C ARG A 128 -10.16 -6.14 10.07
N MET A 129 -9.43 -7.25 10.00
CA MET A 129 -9.15 -7.96 8.74
C MET A 129 -10.43 -8.53 8.12
N ALA A 130 -11.33 -9.09 8.94
CA ALA A 130 -12.64 -9.55 8.49
C ALA A 130 -13.50 -8.39 7.97
N ASP A 131 -13.51 -7.25 8.68
CA ASP A 131 -14.24 -6.07 8.23
C ASP A 131 -13.65 -5.47 6.95
N TYR A 132 -12.33 -5.45 6.83
CA TYR A 132 -11.63 -5.03 5.63
C TYR A 132 -12.05 -5.85 4.40
N ALA A 133 -12.08 -7.18 4.51
CA ALA A 133 -12.55 -8.07 3.44
C ALA A 133 -13.99 -7.73 3.01
N ARG A 134 -14.91 -7.59 3.98
CA ARG A 134 -16.32 -7.26 3.71
C ARG A 134 -16.48 -5.92 3.00
N ARG A 135 -15.80 -4.87 3.48
CA ARG A 135 -15.87 -3.52 2.88
C ARG A 135 -15.34 -3.49 1.44
N HIS A 136 -14.49 -4.43 1.06
CA HIS A 136 -13.96 -4.56 -0.29
C HIS A 136 -14.67 -5.62 -1.14
N GLY A 137 -15.73 -6.26 -0.62
CA GLY A 137 -16.54 -7.23 -1.36
C GLY A 137 -15.78 -8.52 -1.71
N VAL A 138 -14.76 -8.88 -0.93
CA VAL A 138 -13.95 -10.07 -1.19
C VAL A 138 -14.51 -11.25 -0.39
N SER A 139 -14.89 -12.33 -1.09
CA SER A 139 -15.32 -13.59 -0.46
C SER A 139 -14.14 -14.30 0.21
N ALA A 140 -14.41 -15.02 1.30
CA ALA A 140 -13.41 -15.83 1.99
C ALA A 140 -13.07 -17.14 1.23
N ASP A 141 -13.87 -17.53 0.24
CA ASP A 141 -13.67 -18.79 -0.48
C ASP A 141 -12.39 -18.72 -1.34
N GLY A 142 -11.37 -19.44 -0.88
CA GLY A 142 -10.03 -19.46 -1.48
C GLY A 142 -9.20 -18.17 -1.25
N TRP A 143 -9.69 -17.23 -0.43
CA TRP A 143 -8.97 -16.00 -0.07
C TRP A 143 -8.97 -15.78 1.45
N TRP A 144 -7.79 -15.95 2.06
CA TRP A 144 -7.60 -15.81 3.49
C TRP A 144 -7.32 -14.36 3.88
N PHE A 145 -7.97 -13.85 4.93
CA PHE A 145 -7.62 -12.59 5.58
C PHE A 145 -7.14 -12.89 6.98
N VAL A 146 -5.87 -12.60 7.25
CA VAL A 146 -5.19 -13.01 8.48
C VAL A 146 -4.41 -11.87 9.12
N SER A 147 -4.33 -11.91 10.45
CA SER A 147 -3.67 -10.91 11.30
C SER A 147 -2.33 -11.45 11.79
N GLY A 148 -1.27 -10.66 11.66
CA GLY A 148 0.06 -10.93 12.21
C GLY A 148 0.25 -10.29 13.59
N ASP A 149 1.06 -10.95 14.43
CA ASP A 149 1.58 -10.38 15.67
C ASP A 149 3.03 -9.89 15.48
N GLU A 150 3.55 -9.18 16.50
CA GLU A 150 4.90 -8.59 16.45
C GLU A 150 5.99 -9.63 16.21
N GLN A 151 5.88 -10.78 16.87
CA GLN A 151 6.85 -11.87 16.72
C GLN A 151 6.86 -12.40 15.28
N THR A 152 5.69 -12.57 14.68
CA THR A 152 5.56 -13.11 13.33
C THR A 152 6.06 -12.13 12.27
N VAL A 153 5.77 -10.83 12.43
CA VAL A 153 6.18 -9.78 11.47
C VAL A 153 7.67 -9.47 11.56
N ALA A 154 8.29 -9.62 12.73
CA ALA A 154 9.71 -9.35 12.94
C ALA A 154 10.66 -10.51 12.56
N ALA A 155 10.12 -11.71 12.31
CA ALA A 155 10.88 -12.94 12.02
C ALA A 155 11.35 -13.03 10.56
#